data_AF-A0A3S1GKT4-F1
#
_entry.id   AF-A0A3S1GKT4-F1
#
_cell.length_a   1.000
_cell.length_b   1.000
_cell.length_c   1.000
_cell.angle_alpha   90.00
_cell.angle_beta   90.00
_cell.angle_gamma   90.00
#
_symmetry.space_group_name_H-M   'P 1'
#
loop_
_entity.id
_entity.type
_entity.pdbx_description
1 polymer ?
#
loop_
_entity_poly.entity_id
_entity_poly.type
_entity_poly.pdbx_seq_one_letter_code
_entity_poly.pdbx_strand_id
1 'polypeptide(L)'
;MHKRVVITGIGGLCGLGTNAPAIWGEMRAGRSAIGPIVNSELHDLKVRVGCEIKTLPDHGIDRKQVVSMDRFSLLATIAAREAAQQAGLTS
;
A
#
# COMPACT_ATOMS: atom_id res chain seq x y z
N MET A 1 17.71 3.75 31.82
CA MET A 1 16.37 3.13 31.72
C MET A 1 15.86 3.31 30.30
N HIS A 2 15.56 2.23 29.58
CA HIS A 2 15.07 2.31 28.20
C HIS A 2 13.55 2.57 28.20
N LYS A 3 13.09 3.45 27.30
CA LYS A 3 11.66 3.67 27.09
C LYS A 3 11.06 2.45 26.38
N ARG A 4 9.90 1.98 26.83
CA ARG A 4 9.14 0.93 26.13
C ARG A 4 8.54 1.52 24.86
N VAL A 5 8.69 0.82 23.75
CA VAL A 5 8.12 1.17 22.44
C VAL A 5 7.07 0.12 22.11
N VAL A 6 5.92 0.56 21.60
CA VAL A 6 4.78 -0.30 21.23
C VAL A 6 4.26 0.09 19.85
N ILE A 7 3.60 -0.84 19.17
CA ILE A 7 2.90 -0.59 17.90
C ILE A 7 1.45 -0.24 18.22
N THR A 8 1.01 0.95 17.83
CA THR A 8 -0.37 1.42 18.07
C THR A 8 -1.23 1.45 16.82
N GLY A 9 -0.63 1.40 15.63
CA GLY A 9 -1.33 1.37 14.35
C GLY A 9 -0.49 0.72 13.27
N ILE A 10 -1.17 0.17 12.26
CA ILE A 10 -0.57 -0.51 11.12
C ILE A 10 -1.26 0.02 9.86
N GLY A 11 -0.51 0.17 8.78
CA GLY A 11 -1.08 0.55 7.50
C GLY A 11 -0.25 -0.05 6.39
N GLY A 12 -0.89 -0.36 5.28
CA GLY A 12 -0.22 -1.09 4.22
C GLY A 12 -1.07 -1.28 2.97
N LEU A 13 -0.37 -1.39 1.86
CA LEU A 13 -0.95 -1.65 0.55
C LEU A 13 0.02 -2.51 -0.25
N CYS A 14 -0.52 -3.52 -0.93
CA CYS A 14 0.21 -4.43 -1.81
C CYS A 14 -0.77 -5.08 -2.80
N GLY A 15 -0.33 -6.03 -3.62
CA GLY A 15 -1.21 -6.68 -4.59
C GLY A 15 -2.37 -7.48 -3.96
N LEU A 16 -2.30 -7.81 -2.66
CA LEU A 16 -3.40 -8.47 -1.94
C LEU A 16 -4.48 -7.47 -1.51
N GLY A 17 -4.14 -6.23 -1.22
CA GLY A 17 -5.13 -5.27 -0.71
C GLY A 17 -4.56 -3.88 -0.52
N THR A 18 -5.46 -2.91 -0.40
CA THR A 18 -5.14 -1.48 -0.27
C THR A 18 -5.29 -0.95 1.15
N ASN A 19 -5.43 -1.84 2.13
CA ASN A 19 -5.44 -1.55 3.56
C ASN A 19 -4.99 -2.82 4.34
N ALA A 20 -4.55 -2.64 5.59
CA ALA A 20 -4.02 -3.72 6.43
C ALA A 20 -5.05 -4.84 6.71
N PRO A 21 -6.34 -4.56 7.02
CA PRO A 21 -7.34 -5.62 7.19
C PRO A 21 -7.54 -6.49 5.95
N ALA A 22 -7.59 -5.88 4.75
CA ALA A 22 -7.74 -6.61 3.49
C ALA A 22 -6.52 -7.50 3.25
N ILE A 23 -5.31 -6.96 3.35
CA ILE A 23 -4.06 -7.72 3.19
C ILE A 23 -4.06 -8.94 4.13
N TRP A 24 -4.41 -8.73 5.39
CA TRP A 24 -4.46 -9.81 6.38
C TRP A 24 -5.51 -10.88 6.03
N GLY A 25 -6.69 -10.46 5.58
CA GLY A 25 -7.76 -11.36 5.16
C GLY A 25 -7.37 -12.25 3.98
N GLU A 26 -6.79 -11.67 2.94
CA GLU A 26 -6.32 -12.41 1.76
C GLU A 26 -5.17 -13.36 2.12
N MET A 27 -4.21 -12.89 2.92
CA MET A 27 -3.06 -13.68 3.35
C MET A 27 -3.49 -14.89 4.17
N ARG A 28 -4.41 -14.71 5.12
CA ARG A 28 -4.98 -15.81 5.92
C ARG A 28 -5.75 -16.82 5.08
N ALA A 29 -6.32 -16.39 3.96
CA ALA A 29 -7.01 -17.27 3.03
C ALA A 29 -6.08 -18.00 2.04
N GLY A 30 -4.76 -17.81 2.15
CA GLY A 30 -3.78 -18.44 1.27
C GLY A 30 -3.81 -17.94 -0.17
N ARG A 31 -4.34 -16.74 -0.41
CA ARG A 31 -4.41 -16.15 -1.76
C ARG A 31 -3.07 -15.56 -2.17
N SER A 32 -2.73 -15.72 -3.45
CA SER A 32 -1.55 -15.11 -4.05
C SER A 32 -1.96 -13.94 -4.92
N ALA A 33 -1.28 -12.80 -4.76
CA ALA A 33 -1.43 -11.64 -5.63
C ALA A 33 -0.46 -11.65 -6.83
N ILE A 34 0.39 -12.67 -6.93
CA ILE A 34 1.32 -12.81 -8.05
C ILE A 34 0.54 -13.23 -9.29
N GLY A 35 0.74 -12.52 -10.39
CA GLY A 35 0.08 -12.79 -11.66
C GLY A 35 0.77 -12.13 -12.84
N PRO A 36 0.17 -12.19 -14.05
CA PRO A 36 0.69 -11.50 -15.22
C PRO A 36 0.76 -9.99 -14.98
N ILE A 37 1.89 -9.37 -15.36
CA ILE A 37 2.04 -7.92 -15.37
C ILE A 37 1.17 -7.36 -16.50
N VAL A 38 0.16 -6.55 -16.16
CA VAL A 38 -0.72 -5.89 -17.13
C VAL A 38 -0.30 -4.46 -17.45
N ASN A 39 0.68 -3.89 -16.73
CA ASN A 39 1.25 -2.58 -17.06
C ASN A 39 1.96 -2.61 -18.43
N SER A 40 1.40 -1.88 -19.39
CA SER A 40 1.92 -1.75 -20.76
C SER A 40 3.30 -1.09 -20.83
N GLU A 41 3.68 -0.25 -19.87
CA GLU A 41 5.01 0.35 -19.80
C GLU A 41 6.11 -0.68 -19.51
N LEU A 42 5.72 -1.85 -18.99
CA LEU A 42 6.63 -2.94 -18.61
C LEU A 42 6.64 -4.08 -19.64
N HIS A 43 6.12 -3.86 -20.85
CA HIS A 43 6.00 -4.91 -21.87
C HIS A 43 7.33 -5.49 -22.36
N ASP A 44 8.39 -4.67 -22.33
CA ASP A 44 9.76 -5.04 -22.74
C ASP A 44 10.52 -5.84 -21.66
N LEU A 45 9.94 -6.00 -20.47
CA LEU A 45 10.53 -6.85 -19.44
C LEU A 45 10.51 -8.31 -19.89
N LYS A 46 11.67 -8.97 -19.78
CA LYS A 46 11.79 -10.43 -19.97
C LYS A 46 10.90 -11.20 -18.99
N VAL A 47 10.71 -10.65 -17.79
CA VAL A 47 9.82 -11.21 -16.76
C VAL A 47 8.42 -10.64 -16.94
N ARG A 48 7.44 -11.52 -17.08
CA ARG A 48 6.03 -11.16 -17.33
C ARG A 48 5.11 -11.44 -16.14
N VAL A 49 5.69 -11.84 -15.01
CA VAL A 49 4.97 -12.17 -13.78
C VAL A 49 5.43 -11.23 -12.67
N GLY A 50 4.48 -10.70 -11.91
CA GLY A 50 4.75 -9.73 -10.85
C GLY A 50 3.57 -9.60 -9.88
N CYS A 51 3.68 -8.66 -8.96
CA CYS A 51 2.65 -8.34 -7.97
C CYS A 51 2.30 -6.86 -8.11
N GLU A 52 1.19 -6.57 -8.79
CA GLU A 52 0.76 -5.20 -9.07
C GLU A 52 -0.31 -4.74 -8.09
N ILE A 53 -0.20 -3.50 -7.63
CA ILE A 53 -1.29 -2.80 -6.96
C ILE A 53 -2.22 -2.27 -8.05
N LYS A 54 -3.29 -3.02 -8.32
CA LYS A 54 -4.20 -2.79 -9.46
C LYS A 54 -5.03 -1.51 -9.34
N THR A 55 -5.40 -1.14 -8.12
CA THR A 55 -6.23 0.03 -7.85
C THR A 55 -5.76 0.69 -6.57
N LEU A 56 -5.70 2.02 -6.53
CA LEU A 56 -5.42 2.76 -5.31
C LEU A 56 -6.74 3.02 -4.56
N PRO A 57 -6.73 3.02 -3.22
CA PRO A 57 -7.90 3.44 -2.46
C PRO A 57 -8.13 4.94 -2.67
N ASP A 58 -9.35 5.42 -2.39
CA ASP A 58 -9.54 6.86 -2.24
C ASP A 58 -8.68 7.35 -1.07
N HIS A 59 -7.71 8.19 -1.40
CA HIS A 59 -6.69 8.64 -0.47
C HIS A 59 -6.85 10.11 -0.05
N GLY A 60 -7.80 10.85 -0.65
CA GLY A 60 -8.04 12.26 -0.32
C GLY A 60 -6.78 13.13 -0.34
N ILE A 61 -5.85 12.86 -1.27
CA ILE A 61 -4.65 13.68 -1.49
C ILE A 61 -4.96 14.56 -2.69
N ASP A 62 -4.74 15.87 -2.56
CA ASP A 62 -5.00 16.82 -3.65
C ASP A 62 -4.17 16.44 -4.89
N ARG A 63 -4.77 16.56 -6.07
CA ARG A 63 -4.14 16.29 -7.36
C ARG A 63 -2.81 17.04 -7.52
N LYS A 64 -2.71 18.28 -7.01
CA LYS A 64 -1.45 19.04 -7.04
C LYS A 64 -0.33 18.34 -6.28
N GLN A 65 -0.64 17.76 -5.12
CA GLN A 65 0.32 17.01 -4.31
C GLN A 65 0.69 15.68 -4.98
N VAL A 66 -0.31 14.96 -5.52
CA VAL A 66 -0.07 13.69 -6.24
C VAL A 66 0.90 13.89 -7.40
N VAL A 67 0.77 14.97 -8.18
CA VAL A 67 1.65 15.27 -9.32
C VAL A 67 3.11 15.51 -8.88
N SER A 68 3.34 16.01 -7.67
CA SER A 68 4.69 16.21 -7.11
C SER A 68 5.29 14.95 -6.48
N MET A 69 4.51 13.88 -6.30
CA MET A 69 4.96 12.64 -5.69
C MET A 69 5.34 11.62 -6.77
N ASP A 70 6.46 10.94 -6.58
CA ASP A 70 6.70 9.69 -7.29
C ASP A 70 5.74 8.61 -6.76
N ARG A 71 5.57 7.53 -7.54
CA ARG A 71 4.61 6.47 -7.17
C ARG A 71 4.93 5.87 -5.80
N PHE A 72 6.20 5.67 -5.44
CA PHE A 72 6.56 5.13 -4.14
C PHE A 72 6.18 6.09 -3.00
N SER A 73 6.43 7.39 -3.12
CA SER A 73 6.03 8.37 -2.09
C SER A 73 4.52 8.42 -1.90
N LEU A 74 3.74 8.34 -2.98
CA LEU A 74 2.29 8.28 -2.90
C LEU A 74 1.84 7.05 -2.10
N LEU A 75 2.36 5.88 -2.45
CA LEU A 75 2.07 4.61 -1.77
C LEU A 75 2.44 4.66 -0.28
N ALA A 76 3.63 5.17 0.04
CA ALA A 76 4.09 5.32 1.42
C ALA A 76 3.19 6.27 2.23
N THR A 77 2.77 7.38 1.62
CA THR A 77 1.88 8.37 2.26
C THR A 77 0.52 7.76 2.59
N ILE A 78 -0.06 6.98 1.68
CA ILE A 78 -1.36 6.33 1.90
C ILE A 78 -1.25 5.33 3.07
N ALA A 79 -0.23 4.48 3.07
CA ALA A 79 -0.02 3.50 4.14
C ALA A 79 0.24 4.18 5.50
N ALA A 80 1.03 5.26 5.52
CA ALA A 80 1.30 6.03 6.73
C ALA A 80 0.04 6.69 7.30
N ARG A 81 -0.84 7.22 6.45
CA ARG A 81 -2.13 7.81 6.86
C ARG A 81 -3.05 6.75 7.48
N GLU A 82 -3.13 5.56 6.88
CA GLU A 82 -3.88 4.44 7.47
C GLU A 82 -3.35 4.08 8.86
N ALA A 83 -2.03 3.95 9.00
CA ALA A 83 -1.39 3.61 10.28
C ALA A 83 -1.65 4.68 11.35
N ALA A 84 -1.52 5.96 11.01
CA ALA A 84 -1.77 7.08 11.92
C ALA A 84 -3.24 7.13 12.36
N GLN A 85 -4.17 6.90 11.42
CA GLN A 85 -5.60 6.84 11.71
C GLN A 85 -5.94 5.66 12.62
N GLN A 86 -5.41 4.46 12.35
CA GLN A 86 -5.62 3.29 13.21
C GLN A 86 -5.05 3.53 14.62
N ALA A 87 -3.93 4.24 14.73
CA ALA A 87 -3.33 4.62 16.00
C ALA A 87 -4.13 5.68 16.78
N GLY A 88 -5.18 6.27 16.18
CA GLY A 88 -5.97 7.34 16.80
C GLY A 88 -5.22 8.67 16.89
N LEU A 89 -4.19 8.87 16.06
CA LEU A 89 -3.43 10.13 16.02
C LEU A 89 -4.17 11.16 15.17
N THR A 90 -4.90 12.06 15.81
CA THR A 90 -5.43 13.28 15.19
C THR A 90 -4.33 14.34 15.09
N SER A 91 -4.07 14.85 13.89
CA SER A 91 -3.36 16.10 13.63
C SER A 91 -4.29 17.07 12.90
#